data_AF-A0A2W6C5G9-F1
#
_entry.id   AF-A0A2W6C5G9-F1
#
_cell.length_a   1.000
_cell.length_b   1.000
_cell.length_c   1.000
_cell.angle_alpha   90.00
_cell.angle_beta   90.00
_cell.angle_gamma   90.00
#
_symmetry.space_group_name_H-M   'P 1'
#
loop_
_entity.id
_entity.type
_entity.pdbx_description
1 polymer ?
#
loop_
_entity_poly.entity_id
_entity_poly.type
_entity_poly.pdbx_seq_one_letter_code
_entity_poly.pdbx_strand_id
1 'polypeptide(L)'
;MTRALQSPVVASLATQWAVQPLAIAAVLVAAAWYLRAVRRLAAEDSAGGRWPVRRSVLFGAGLALLVWTTCGFAQAYASTLYWVWTAQALALFLLVPFVLLSGQPLQLARTQSGRDGLVDRLLRSRAGRLLSNPLVGPALVPLLSGVLFFGPLAGWAIAFPVLGWALQLVLVAVGGLILLPLIGLGDEPSSLAVGLTLAIGSFELVLDAIPGIALRMHTSLATSYFDYRSARSWSPGPLHDQRIAGAILWCVSEIIDLPFLLIVFRRWLRADARDAAAIDAVLDAERIARSSLHDHGGQAAQADVPWWLTDPTMRDRLRRGR
;
A
#
# COMPACT_ATOMS: atom_id res chain seq x y z
N MET A 1 28.52 23.64 -12.86
CA MET A 1 27.69 24.76 -13.38
C MET A 1 26.24 24.53 -12.94
N THR A 2 25.82 25.15 -11.85
CA THR A 2 24.45 25.08 -11.34
C THR A 2 23.55 25.91 -12.26
N ARG A 3 22.79 25.24 -13.13
CA ARG A 3 21.75 25.89 -13.94
C ARG A 3 20.86 26.70 -13.00
N ALA A 4 20.68 28.00 -13.27
CA ALA A 4 19.79 28.82 -12.46
C ALA A 4 18.36 28.25 -12.55
N LEU A 5 17.91 27.56 -11.49
CA LEU A 5 16.53 27.04 -11.42
C LEU A 5 15.53 28.18 -11.63
N GLN A 6 14.77 28.06 -12.71
CA GLN A 6 13.70 28.98 -13.07
C GLN A 6 12.45 28.68 -12.24
N SER A 7 11.52 29.62 -12.19
CA SER A 7 10.21 29.38 -11.58
C SER A 7 9.55 28.15 -12.25
N PRO A 8 9.01 27.20 -11.47
CA PRO A 8 8.39 26.01 -12.03
C PRO A 8 7.13 26.40 -12.83
N VAL A 9 7.14 26.11 -14.13
CA VAL A 9 5.97 26.16 -15.01
C VAL A 9 5.62 24.75 -15.45
N VAL A 10 4.44 24.53 -16.05
CA VAL A 10 4.02 23.19 -16.51
C VAL A 10 5.06 22.59 -17.48
N ALA A 11 5.67 23.40 -18.34
CA ALA A 11 6.74 22.97 -19.23
C ALA A 11 8.00 22.47 -18.48
N SER A 12 8.24 22.94 -17.25
CA SER A 12 9.36 22.48 -16.41
C SER A 12 9.28 21.00 -16.09
N LEU A 13 8.08 20.42 -16.04
CA LEU A 13 7.87 18.98 -15.82
C LEU A 13 8.50 18.11 -16.91
N ALA A 14 8.61 18.62 -18.14
CA ALA A 14 9.17 17.91 -19.29
C ALA A 14 10.61 18.34 -19.63
N THR A 15 11.01 19.55 -19.24
CA THR A 15 12.26 20.18 -19.71
C THR A 15 13.37 20.21 -18.67
N GLN A 16 13.05 20.13 -17.38
CA GLN A 16 14.04 20.16 -16.31
C GLN A 16 14.47 18.75 -15.95
N TRP A 17 15.78 18.49 -16.12
CA TRP A 17 16.37 17.19 -15.87
C TRP A 17 17.67 17.35 -15.08
N ALA A 18 17.89 16.46 -14.13
CA ALA A 18 19.09 16.29 -13.35
C ALA A 18 19.52 14.82 -13.42
N VAL A 19 20.77 14.56 -13.83
CA VAL A 19 21.22 13.18 -14.01
C VAL A 19 21.42 12.51 -12.65
N GLN A 20 20.78 11.36 -12.45
CA GLN A 20 21.00 10.48 -11.30
C GLN A 20 21.55 9.12 -11.76
N PRO A 21 22.87 8.92 -11.72
CA PRO A 21 23.51 7.72 -12.26
C PRO A 21 23.01 6.42 -11.60
N LEU A 22 22.73 6.44 -10.30
CA LEU A 22 22.30 5.26 -9.56
C LEU A 22 20.93 4.74 -10.03
N ALA A 23 19.98 5.65 -10.25
CA ALA A 23 18.65 5.30 -10.76
C ALA A 23 18.72 4.83 -12.21
N ILE A 24 19.53 5.48 -13.05
CA ILE A 24 19.76 5.06 -14.44
C ILE A 24 20.35 3.64 -14.47
N ALA A 25 21.36 3.36 -13.66
CA ALA A 25 21.94 2.02 -13.57
C ALA A 25 20.90 0.97 -13.13
N ALA A 26 20.12 1.26 -12.09
CA ALA A 26 19.05 0.37 -11.64
C ALA A 26 18.00 0.11 -12.73
N VAL A 27 17.59 1.15 -13.46
CA VAL A 27 16.64 1.05 -14.58
C VAL A 27 17.22 0.20 -15.72
N LEU A 28 18.48 0.43 -16.10
CA LEU A 28 19.12 -0.34 -17.17
C LEU A 28 19.25 -1.82 -16.79
N VAL A 29 19.63 -2.12 -15.55
CA VAL A 29 19.71 -3.50 -15.04
C VAL A 29 18.32 -4.15 -15.05
N ALA A 30 17.31 -3.47 -14.51
CA ALA A 30 15.94 -3.98 -14.45
C ALA A 30 15.33 -4.19 -15.86
N ALA A 31 15.53 -3.23 -16.77
CA ALA A 31 15.07 -3.32 -18.16
C ALA A 31 15.75 -4.47 -18.90
N ALA A 32 17.08 -4.57 -18.79
CA ALA A 32 17.85 -5.61 -19.47
C ALA A 32 17.53 -7.01 -18.90
N TRP A 33 17.30 -7.12 -17.59
CA TRP A 33 16.83 -8.36 -16.98
C TRP A 33 15.43 -8.73 -17.50
N TYR A 34 14.46 -7.81 -17.47
CA TYR A 34 13.08 -8.08 -17.88
C TYR A 34 12.98 -8.44 -19.37
N LEU A 35 13.70 -7.72 -20.24
CA LEU A 35 13.72 -8.03 -21.67
C LEU A 35 14.36 -9.39 -21.96
N ARG A 36 15.45 -9.74 -21.28
CA ARG A 36 16.07 -11.08 -21.40
C ARG A 36 15.11 -12.16 -20.94
N ALA A 37 14.45 -11.94 -19.81
CA ALA A 37 13.46 -12.83 -19.24
C ALA A 37 12.29 -13.12 -20.21
N VAL A 38 11.70 -12.07 -20.79
CA VAL A 38 10.61 -12.20 -21.77
C VAL A 38 11.10 -12.91 -23.05
N ARG A 39 12.30 -12.60 -23.54
CA ARG A 39 12.87 -13.25 -24.74
C ARG A 39 13.17 -14.72 -24.54
N ARG A 40 13.69 -15.10 -23.37
CA ARG A 40 13.93 -16.51 -23.00
C ARG A 40 12.63 -17.28 -22.95
N LEU A 41 11.63 -16.73 -22.26
CA LEU A 41 10.30 -17.33 -22.19
C LEU A 41 9.73 -17.52 -23.59
N ALA A 42 9.79 -16.50 -24.46
CA ALA A 42 9.30 -16.60 -25.83
C ALA A 42 10.06 -17.63 -26.71
N ALA A 43 11.33 -17.93 -26.40
CA ALA A 43 12.10 -18.96 -27.09
C ALA A 43 11.76 -20.38 -26.59
N GLU A 44 11.44 -20.53 -25.30
CA GLU A 44 11.04 -21.79 -24.68
C GLU A 44 9.58 -22.16 -25.01
N ASP A 45 8.71 -21.16 -25.23
CA ASP A 45 7.24 -21.27 -25.40
C ASP A 45 6.76 -21.83 -26.75
N SER A 46 7.47 -22.79 -27.34
CA SER A 46 7.00 -23.51 -28.55
C SER A 46 5.68 -24.28 -28.33
N ALA A 47 5.14 -24.33 -27.10
CA ALA A 47 3.96 -25.10 -26.71
C ALA A 47 2.79 -24.30 -26.05
N GLY A 48 2.78 -22.95 -26.07
CA GLY A 48 1.50 -22.20 -26.02
C GLY A 48 1.24 -21.14 -24.93
N GLY A 49 2.24 -20.56 -24.27
CA GLY A 49 2.03 -19.60 -23.16
C GLY A 49 2.47 -18.14 -23.36
N ARG A 50 2.17 -17.45 -24.46
CA ARG A 50 2.70 -16.08 -24.74
C ARG A 50 2.58 -15.10 -23.56
N TRP A 51 3.70 -14.50 -23.14
CA TRP A 51 3.72 -13.42 -22.14
C TRP A 51 2.87 -12.22 -22.60
N PRO A 52 1.88 -11.75 -21.81
CA PRO A 52 1.01 -10.66 -22.23
C PRO A 52 1.77 -9.33 -22.44
N VAL A 53 1.69 -8.77 -23.65
CA VAL A 53 2.35 -7.49 -24.02
C VAL A 53 2.00 -6.36 -23.05
N ARG A 54 0.76 -6.32 -22.56
CA ARG A 54 0.31 -5.34 -21.55
C ARG A 54 1.20 -5.33 -20.31
N ARG A 55 1.69 -6.49 -19.84
CA ARG A 55 2.58 -6.58 -18.67
C ARG A 55 3.93 -5.93 -18.95
N SER A 56 4.47 -6.15 -20.14
CA SER A 56 5.72 -5.51 -20.58
C SER A 56 5.58 -3.99 -20.75
N VAL A 57 4.44 -3.53 -21.27
CA VAL A 57 4.14 -2.08 -21.40
C VAL A 57 4.04 -1.44 -20.02
N LEU A 58 3.33 -2.05 -19.06
CA LEU A 58 3.21 -1.55 -17.70
C LEU A 58 4.57 -1.51 -16.98
N PHE A 59 5.39 -2.55 -17.14
CA PHE A 59 6.75 -2.56 -16.58
C PHE A 59 7.61 -1.44 -17.17
N GLY A 60 7.58 -1.27 -18.51
CA GLY A 60 8.28 -0.19 -19.19
C GLY A 60 7.79 1.21 -18.76
N ALA A 61 6.49 1.38 -18.58
CA ALA A 61 5.90 2.61 -18.04
C ALA A 61 6.38 2.90 -16.61
N GLY A 62 6.47 1.88 -15.77
CA GLY A 62 7.02 2.00 -14.41
C GLY A 62 8.50 2.42 -14.41
N LEU A 63 9.31 1.88 -15.33
CA LEU A 63 10.71 2.29 -15.51
C LEU A 63 10.82 3.74 -16.01
N ALA A 64 9.98 4.13 -16.97
CA ALA A 64 9.93 5.50 -17.46
C ALA A 64 9.52 6.48 -16.35
N LEU A 65 8.55 6.10 -15.52
CA LEU A 65 8.13 6.89 -14.36
C LEU A 65 9.23 6.99 -13.30
N LEU A 66 9.97 5.91 -13.04
CA LEU A 66 11.14 5.93 -12.16
C LEU A 66 12.21 6.90 -12.68
N VAL A 67 12.51 6.89 -13.98
CA VAL A 67 13.45 7.84 -14.59
C VAL A 67 12.92 9.27 -14.52
N TRP A 68 11.64 9.50 -14.80
CA TRP A 68 11.04 10.83 -14.74
C TRP A 68 11.05 11.41 -13.32
N THR A 69 10.77 10.59 -12.32
CA THR A 69 10.79 11.01 -10.90
C THR A 69 12.20 11.23 -10.36
N THR A 70 13.17 10.39 -10.72
CA THR A 70 14.56 10.45 -10.20
C THR A 70 15.51 11.29 -11.04
N CYS A 71 15.20 11.54 -12.30
CA CYS A 71 16.04 12.34 -13.19
C CYS A 71 15.35 13.58 -13.75
N GLY A 72 14.04 13.71 -13.62
CA GLY A 72 13.28 14.85 -14.17
C GLY A 72 13.14 16.02 -13.21
N PHE A 73 12.02 16.72 -13.33
CA PHE A 73 11.70 17.93 -12.58
C PHE A 73 11.80 17.72 -11.07
N ALA A 74 11.24 16.63 -10.57
CA ALA A 74 11.22 16.35 -9.15
C ALA A 74 12.65 16.33 -8.57
N GLN A 75 13.59 15.67 -9.24
CA GLN A 75 14.99 15.63 -8.81
C GLN A 75 15.67 17.00 -8.85
N ALA A 76 15.39 17.80 -9.87
CA ALA A 76 16.00 19.13 -10.02
C ALA A 76 15.54 20.10 -8.91
N TYR A 77 14.30 19.97 -8.43
CA TYR A 77 13.70 20.92 -7.48
C TYR A 77 13.57 20.38 -6.05
N ALA A 78 13.65 19.07 -5.80
CA ALA A 78 13.48 18.45 -4.47
C ALA A 78 14.54 18.86 -3.44
N SER A 79 15.66 19.45 -3.86
CA SER A 79 16.65 20.01 -2.93
C SER A 79 16.37 21.46 -2.50
N THR A 80 15.36 22.09 -3.11
CA THR A 80 15.01 23.51 -2.92
C THR A 80 13.59 23.68 -2.38
N LEU A 81 12.64 22.88 -2.86
CA LEU A 81 11.22 22.97 -2.48
C LEU A 81 10.80 21.74 -1.69
N TYR A 82 10.29 21.96 -0.49
CA TYR A 82 9.87 20.87 0.39
C TYR A 82 8.66 20.14 -0.20
N TRP A 83 7.68 20.85 -0.74
CA TRP A 83 6.52 20.20 -1.38
C TRP A 83 6.91 19.29 -2.56
N VAL A 84 7.96 19.66 -3.33
CA VAL A 84 8.48 18.83 -4.43
C VAL A 84 9.16 17.59 -3.88
N TRP A 85 9.97 17.73 -2.82
CA TRP A 85 10.60 16.60 -2.16
C TRP A 85 9.56 15.61 -1.64
N THR A 86 8.50 16.10 -1.01
CA THR A 86 7.37 15.29 -0.53
C THR A 86 6.67 14.58 -1.68
N ALA A 87 6.33 15.29 -2.75
CA ALA A 87 5.70 14.70 -3.93
C ALA A 87 6.59 13.63 -4.59
N GLN A 88 7.91 13.86 -4.64
CA GLN A 88 8.88 12.90 -5.16
C GLN A 88 8.91 11.64 -4.28
N ALA A 89 8.98 11.80 -2.97
CA ALA A 89 9.00 10.69 -2.03
C ALA A 89 7.74 9.82 -2.16
N LEU A 90 6.56 10.45 -2.23
CA LEU A 90 5.29 9.75 -2.43
C LEU A 90 5.19 9.04 -3.77
N ALA A 91 5.65 9.68 -4.87
CA ALA A 91 5.65 9.06 -6.18
C ALA A 91 6.57 7.82 -6.22
N LEU A 92 7.74 7.90 -5.57
CA LEU A 92 8.69 6.79 -5.48
C LEU A 92 8.21 5.68 -4.54
N PHE A 93 7.51 6.02 -3.47
CA PHE A 93 7.02 5.06 -2.48
C PHE A 93 5.73 4.36 -2.92
N LEU A 94 4.82 5.05 -3.61
CA LEU A 94 3.49 4.53 -3.95
C LEU A 94 3.37 4.23 -5.44
N LEU A 95 3.54 5.25 -6.28
CA LEU A 95 3.15 5.19 -7.68
C LEU A 95 4.11 4.34 -8.52
N VAL A 96 5.41 4.58 -8.42
CA VAL A 96 6.45 3.84 -9.16
C VAL A 96 6.38 2.33 -8.89
N PRO A 97 6.45 1.85 -7.65
CA PRO A 97 6.41 0.42 -7.38
C PRO A 97 5.07 -0.21 -7.79
N PHE A 98 3.94 0.50 -7.65
CA PHE A 98 2.64 0.02 -8.12
C PHE A 98 2.61 -0.23 -9.63
N VAL A 99 3.08 0.72 -10.44
CA VAL A 99 3.12 0.57 -11.89
C VAL A 99 4.13 -0.52 -12.31
N LEU A 100 5.31 -0.56 -11.68
CA LEU A 100 6.33 -1.59 -11.95
C LEU A 100 5.81 -3.00 -11.65
N LEU A 101 5.19 -3.20 -10.49
CA LEU A 101 4.68 -4.50 -10.07
C LEU A 101 3.43 -4.94 -10.84
N SER A 102 2.67 -4.00 -11.40
CA SER A 102 1.57 -4.30 -12.34
C SER A 102 2.06 -5.01 -13.62
N GLY A 103 3.34 -4.86 -13.97
CA GLY A 103 4.00 -5.64 -15.01
C GLY A 103 4.33 -7.10 -14.62
N GLN A 104 3.96 -7.51 -13.41
CA GLN A 104 4.16 -8.84 -12.81
C GLN A 104 5.57 -9.43 -12.97
N PRO A 105 6.64 -8.65 -12.68
CA PRO A 105 8.03 -9.12 -12.83
C PRO A 105 8.32 -10.33 -11.95
N LEU A 106 7.70 -10.44 -10.78
CA LEU A 106 7.87 -11.59 -9.90
C LEU A 106 7.31 -12.89 -10.48
N GLN A 107 6.18 -12.82 -11.20
CA GLN A 107 5.66 -13.99 -11.92
C GLN A 107 6.61 -14.40 -13.05
N LEU A 108 7.15 -13.44 -13.79
CA LEU A 108 8.14 -13.70 -14.84
C LEU A 108 9.44 -14.32 -14.29
N ALA A 109 9.84 -13.94 -13.08
CA ALA A 109 10.99 -14.54 -12.40
C ALA A 109 10.70 -15.99 -11.96
N ARG A 110 9.48 -16.26 -11.47
CA ARG A 110 9.02 -17.60 -11.07
C ARG A 110 8.93 -18.56 -12.25
N THR A 111 8.44 -18.12 -13.40
CA THR A 111 8.34 -18.98 -14.60
C THR A 111 9.72 -19.45 -15.08
N GLN A 112 10.76 -18.62 -14.94
CA GLN A 112 12.14 -19.01 -15.32
C GLN A 112 12.85 -19.88 -14.30
N SER A 113 12.58 -19.71 -13.01
CA SER A 113 13.36 -20.36 -11.94
C SER A 113 12.68 -21.60 -11.35
N GLY A 114 11.41 -21.86 -11.71
CA GLY A 114 10.58 -22.90 -11.10
C GLY A 114 10.19 -22.60 -9.65
N ARG A 115 9.43 -23.52 -9.03
CA ARG A 115 8.86 -23.40 -7.66
C ARG A 115 9.91 -23.33 -6.52
N ASP A 116 11.19 -23.51 -6.84
CA ASP A 116 12.33 -23.41 -5.92
C ASP A 116 13.35 -22.32 -6.29
N GLY A 117 12.92 -21.40 -7.16
CA GLY A 117 13.69 -20.22 -7.53
C GLY A 117 14.03 -19.31 -6.33
N LEU A 118 14.99 -18.41 -6.55
CA LEU A 118 15.43 -17.44 -5.54
C LEU A 118 14.26 -16.58 -5.02
N VAL A 119 13.31 -16.22 -5.88
CA VAL A 119 12.13 -15.44 -5.50
C VAL A 119 11.25 -16.18 -4.50
N ASP A 120 10.95 -17.45 -4.75
CA ASP A 120 10.13 -18.26 -3.82
C ASP A 120 10.88 -18.59 -2.54
N ARG A 121 12.20 -18.81 -2.60
CA ARG A 121 13.05 -18.93 -1.40
C ARG A 121 13.05 -17.65 -0.57
N LEU A 122 13.14 -16.48 -1.20
CA LEU A 122 13.11 -15.19 -0.51
C LEU A 122 11.74 -14.95 0.14
N LEU A 123 10.64 -15.24 -0.56
CA LEU A 123 9.29 -15.10 -0.02
C LEU A 123 9.00 -16.09 1.11
N ARG A 124 9.53 -17.32 1.04
CA ARG A 124 9.45 -18.32 2.13
C ARG A 124 10.36 -18.03 3.32
N SER A 125 11.34 -17.14 3.18
CA SER A 125 12.27 -16.79 4.26
C SER A 125 11.55 -16.12 5.44
N ARG A 126 12.20 -16.03 6.61
CA ARG A 126 11.64 -15.29 7.77
C ARG A 126 11.36 -13.83 7.42
N ALA A 127 12.27 -13.18 6.69
CA ALA A 127 12.08 -11.83 6.21
C ALA A 127 10.88 -11.76 5.23
N GLY A 128 10.82 -12.66 4.26
CA GLY A 128 9.70 -12.73 3.30
C GLY A 128 8.34 -12.91 3.98
N ARG A 129 8.24 -13.79 4.97
CA ARG A 129 7.02 -14.00 5.76
C ARG A 129 6.65 -12.81 6.63
N LEU A 130 7.63 -12.17 7.27
CA LEU A 130 7.41 -10.94 8.04
C LEU A 130 6.89 -9.82 7.13
N LEU A 131 7.51 -9.64 5.97
CA LEU A 131 7.15 -8.60 5.00
C LEU A 131 5.84 -8.90 4.26
N SER A 132 5.47 -10.18 4.18
CA SER A 132 4.17 -10.61 3.65
C SER A 132 3.04 -10.47 4.68
N ASN A 133 3.35 -10.12 5.93
CA ASN A 133 2.35 -9.94 6.97
C ASN A 133 1.54 -8.65 6.69
N PRO A 134 0.20 -8.74 6.56
CA PRO A 134 -0.65 -7.59 6.27
C PRO A 134 -0.58 -6.48 7.34
N LEU A 135 -0.09 -6.78 8.56
CA LEU A 135 0.12 -5.79 9.62
C LEU A 135 1.39 -4.95 9.45
N VAL A 136 2.37 -5.42 8.67
CA VAL A 136 3.68 -4.76 8.58
C VAL A 136 3.61 -3.48 7.75
N GLY A 137 2.84 -3.46 6.65
CA GLY A 137 2.62 -2.25 5.86
C GLY A 137 2.05 -1.10 6.71
N PRO A 138 0.87 -1.28 7.32
CA PRO A 138 0.23 -0.28 8.18
C PRO A 138 1.08 0.23 9.34
N ALA A 139 1.97 -0.60 9.90
CA ALA A 139 2.88 -0.17 10.96
C ALA A 139 4.11 0.58 10.41
N LEU A 140 4.59 0.18 9.23
CA LEU A 140 5.81 0.72 8.63
C LEU A 140 5.59 2.12 8.03
N VAL A 141 4.41 2.40 7.48
CA VAL A 141 4.11 3.67 6.82
C VAL A 141 4.20 4.86 7.80
N PRO A 142 3.51 4.89 8.97
CA PRO A 142 3.62 6.01 9.90
C PRO A 142 5.02 6.16 10.47
N LEU A 143 5.72 5.04 10.72
CA LEU A 143 7.11 5.06 11.19
C LEU A 143 8.05 5.69 10.15
N LEU A 144 7.92 5.26 8.89
CA LEU A 144 8.72 5.79 7.79
C LEU A 144 8.43 7.27 7.56
N SER A 145 7.15 7.67 7.57
CA SER A 145 6.73 9.07 7.49
C SER A 145 7.30 9.90 8.64
N GLY A 146 7.26 9.38 9.88
CA GLY A 146 7.87 10.02 11.04
C GLY A 146 9.37 10.29 10.83
N VAL A 147 10.12 9.27 10.41
CA VAL A 147 11.57 9.37 10.18
C VAL A 147 11.90 10.31 9.00
N LEU A 148 11.12 10.27 7.91
CA LEU A 148 11.36 11.07 6.72
C LEU A 148 11.08 12.56 6.93
N PHE A 149 9.93 12.90 7.53
CA PHE A 149 9.44 14.27 7.58
C PHE A 149 9.82 15.02 8.87
N PHE A 150 10.07 14.29 9.97
CA PHE A 150 10.43 14.89 11.27
C PHE A 150 11.84 14.50 11.74
N GLY A 151 12.49 13.54 11.07
CA GLY A 151 13.85 13.12 11.38
C GLY A 151 14.95 13.87 10.61
N PRO A 152 16.22 13.50 10.83
CA PRO A 152 17.36 14.11 10.13
C PRO A 152 17.52 13.61 8.69
N LEU A 153 16.79 12.58 8.28
CA LEU A 153 17.02 11.83 7.05
C LEU A 153 16.85 12.70 5.79
N ALA A 154 15.85 13.58 5.77
CA ALA A 154 15.66 14.54 4.68
C ALA A 154 16.89 15.45 4.52
N GLY A 155 17.43 15.95 5.63
CA GLY A 155 18.64 16.79 5.62
C GLY A 155 19.86 16.06 5.10
N TRP A 156 20.07 14.82 5.55
CA TRP A 156 21.16 14.00 5.06
C TRP A 156 21.03 13.66 3.57
N ALA A 157 19.82 13.35 3.09
CA ALA A 157 19.55 13.10 1.68
C ALA A 157 19.84 14.32 0.79
N ILE A 158 19.58 15.53 1.30
CA ILE A 158 19.84 16.79 0.59
C ILE A 158 21.31 17.20 0.68
N ALA A 159 21.98 16.92 1.80
CA ALA A 159 23.39 17.24 2.03
C ALA A 159 24.33 16.30 1.24
N PHE A 160 23.98 15.02 1.16
CA PHE A 160 24.81 13.99 0.53
C PHE A 160 24.06 13.36 -0.66
N PRO A 161 24.41 13.72 -1.92
CA PRO A 161 23.68 13.26 -3.10
C PRO A 161 23.55 11.75 -3.21
N VAL A 162 24.61 11.00 -2.89
CA VAL A 162 24.61 9.53 -2.94
C VAL A 162 23.61 8.94 -1.95
N LEU A 163 23.50 9.52 -0.75
CA LEU A 163 22.55 9.07 0.26
C LEU A 163 21.11 9.40 -0.15
N GLY A 164 20.88 10.57 -0.74
CA GLY A 164 19.58 10.90 -1.34
C GLY A 164 19.17 9.95 -2.45
N TRP A 165 20.11 9.60 -3.34
CA TRP A 165 19.85 8.61 -4.40
C TRP A 165 19.57 7.21 -3.85
N ALA A 166 20.30 6.80 -2.82
CA ALA A 166 20.07 5.53 -2.15
C ALA A 166 18.69 5.51 -1.47
N LEU A 167 18.32 6.59 -0.76
CA LEU A 167 17.02 6.72 -0.11
C LEU A 167 15.87 6.58 -1.12
N GLN A 168 15.97 7.21 -2.28
CA GLN A 168 14.96 7.11 -3.33
C GLN A 168 14.76 5.68 -3.84
N LEU A 169 15.84 4.91 -4.01
CA LEU A 169 15.74 3.49 -4.37
C LEU A 169 15.19 2.64 -3.22
N VAL A 170 15.53 2.98 -1.98
CA VAL A 170 14.95 2.35 -0.79
C VAL A 170 13.44 2.60 -0.74
N LEU A 171 12.97 3.81 -1.03
CA LEU A 171 11.53 4.12 -1.08
C LEU A 171 10.80 3.25 -2.11
N VAL A 172 11.35 3.10 -3.31
CA VAL A 172 10.78 2.20 -4.34
C VAL A 172 10.78 0.74 -3.85
N ALA A 173 11.86 0.29 -3.22
CA ALA A 173 11.97 -1.08 -2.72
C ALA A 173 10.97 -1.36 -1.59
N VAL A 174 10.86 -0.47 -0.61
CA VAL A 174 9.92 -0.60 0.52
C VAL A 174 8.48 -0.49 0.03
N GLY A 175 8.18 0.44 -0.87
CA GLY A 175 6.87 0.55 -1.49
C GLY A 175 6.46 -0.71 -2.24
N GLY A 176 7.39 -1.27 -3.03
CA GLY A 176 7.17 -2.54 -3.72
C GLY A 176 6.97 -3.71 -2.76
N LEU A 177 7.64 -3.70 -1.62
CA LEU A 177 7.55 -4.72 -0.59
C LEU A 177 6.18 -4.72 0.09
N ILE A 178 5.65 -3.55 0.41
CA ILE A 178 4.30 -3.36 0.99
C ILE A 178 3.21 -3.82 0.02
N LEU A 179 3.45 -3.75 -1.29
CA LEU A 179 2.51 -4.21 -2.31
C LEU A 179 2.51 -5.74 -2.53
N LEU A 180 3.51 -6.48 -2.03
CA LEU A 180 3.59 -7.94 -2.25
C LEU A 180 2.40 -8.74 -1.71
N PRO A 181 1.92 -8.53 -0.46
CA PRO A 181 0.73 -9.20 0.05
C PRO A 181 -0.49 -8.89 -0.81
N LEU A 182 -0.60 -7.65 -1.31
CA LEU A 182 -1.77 -7.18 -2.05
C LEU A 182 -1.95 -7.87 -3.40
N ILE A 183 -0.84 -8.28 -4.02
CA ILE A 183 -0.81 -8.99 -5.32
C ILE A 183 -1.03 -10.50 -5.15
N GLY A 184 -0.90 -11.04 -3.93
CA GLY A 184 -0.62 -12.45 -3.68
C GLY A 184 -1.71 -13.34 -3.05
N LEU A 185 -2.95 -12.89 -2.87
CA LEU A 185 -3.92 -13.65 -2.06
C LEU A 185 -4.92 -14.44 -2.91
N GLY A 186 -4.73 -15.76 -2.91
CA GLY A 186 -5.49 -16.77 -3.65
C GLY A 186 -6.48 -17.59 -2.84
N ASP A 187 -6.94 -17.09 -1.69
CA ASP A 187 -8.03 -17.70 -0.92
C ASP A 187 -9.15 -16.68 -0.68
N GLU A 188 -10.40 -17.13 -0.58
CA GLU A 188 -11.49 -16.28 -0.09
C GLU A 188 -11.41 -16.17 1.44
N PRO A 189 -11.03 -15.02 2.00
CA PRO A 189 -10.95 -14.84 3.46
C PRO A 189 -12.34 -14.91 4.11
N SER A 190 -12.40 -15.44 5.33
CA SER A 190 -13.60 -15.42 6.17
C SER A 190 -14.03 -13.98 6.53
N SER A 191 -15.28 -13.79 6.94
CA SER A 191 -15.80 -12.48 7.36
C SER A 191 -14.94 -11.85 8.46
N LEU A 192 -14.48 -12.65 9.43
CA LEU A 192 -13.61 -12.19 10.51
C LEU A 192 -12.26 -11.69 10.00
N ALA A 193 -11.64 -12.40 9.05
CA ALA A 193 -10.37 -11.99 8.46
C ALA A 193 -10.50 -10.68 7.67
N VAL A 194 -11.60 -10.52 6.90
CA VAL A 194 -11.87 -9.26 6.19
C VAL A 194 -12.21 -8.14 7.17
N GLY A 195 -12.96 -8.43 8.24
CA GLY A 195 -13.32 -7.47 9.29
C GLY A 195 -12.10 -6.98 10.07
N LEU A 196 -11.16 -7.87 10.38
CA LEU A 196 -9.88 -7.49 10.99
C LEU A 196 -9.05 -6.62 10.04
N THR A 197 -9.00 -6.94 8.76
CA THR A 197 -8.35 -6.10 7.74
C THR A 197 -8.97 -4.71 7.69
N LEU A 198 -10.31 -4.62 7.74
CA LEU A 198 -11.03 -3.35 7.81
C LEU A 198 -10.69 -2.55 9.07
N ALA A 199 -10.63 -3.20 10.24
CA ALA A 199 -10.28 -2.54 11.50
C ALA A 199 -8.84 -2.01 11.48
N ILE A 200 -7.88 -2.82 11.00
CA ILE A 200 -6.47 -2.43 10.86
C ILE A 200 -6.36 -1.25 9.89
N GLY A 201 -6.97 -1.34 8.70
CA GLY A 201 -6.94 -0.28 7.70
C GLY A 201 -7.64 1.00 8.18
N SER A 202 -8.67 0.90 9.00
CA SER A 202 -9.31 2.08 9.61
C SER A 202 -8.39 2.76 10.64
N PHE A 203 -7.65 1.97 11.42
CA PHE A 203 -6.68 2.50 12.36
C PHE A 203 -5.47 3.12 11.64
N GLU A 204 -4.99 2.46 10.59
CA GLU A 204 -3.96 2.98 9.70
C GLU A 204 -4.35 4.34 9.11
N LEU A 205 -5.57 4.45 8.56
CA LEU A 205 -6.09 5.68 7.97
C LEU A 205 -5.93 6.88 8.93
N VAL A 206 -6.27 6.68 10.21
CA VAL A 206 -6.10 7.73 11.23
C VAL A 206 -4.63 8.03 11.50
N LEU A 207 -3.79 6.99 11.62
CA LEU A 207 -2.38 7.16 11.91
C LEU A 207 -1.60 7.85 10.76
N ASP A 208 -1.88 7.50 9.50
CA ASP A 208 -1.16 8.06 8.36
C ASP A 208 -1.56 9.51 8.06
N ALA A 209 -2.73 9.96 8.51
CA ALA A 209 -3.12 11.36 8.45
C ALA A 209 -2.27 12.25 9.39
N ILE A 210 -1.74 11.69 10.49
CA ILE A 210 -1.05 12.47 11.54
C ILE A 210 0.17 13.24 11.00
N PRO A 211 1.13 12.62 10.28
CA PRO A 211 2.27 13.35 9.70
C PRO A 211 1.86 14.54 8.83
N GLY A 212 0.90 14.35 7.92
CA GLY A 212 0.46 15.40 7.00
C GLY A 212 -0.26 16.55 7.72
N ILE A 213 -1.16 16.23 8.65
CA ILE A 213 -1.87 17.22 9.47
C ILE A 213 -0.88 17.98 10.35
N ALA A 214 0.05 17.28 11.02
CA ALA A 214 1.06 17.90 11.87
C ALA A 214 1.90 18.90 11.08
N LEU A 215 2.38 18.50 9.89
CA LEU A 215 3.19 19.36 9.03
C LEU A 215 2.40 20.58 8.52
N ARG A 216 1.11 20.40 8.23
CA ARG A 216 0.19 21.45 7.78
C ARG A 216 -0.21 22.44 8.87
N MET A 217 -0.41 21.98 10.10
CA MET A 217 -0.92 22.81 11.20
C MET A 217 0.20 23.45 12.02
N HIS A 218 1.44 22.95 11.91
CA HIS A 218 2.57 23.52 12.63
C HIS A 218 2.75 25.02 12.35
N THR A 219 3.08 25.77 13.41
CA THR A 219 3.38 27.21 13.34
C THR A 219 4.87 27.50 13.19
N SER A 220 5.73 26.53 13.47
CA SER A 220 7.18 26.59 13.23
C SER A 220 7.62 25.57 12.18
N LEU A 221 8.85 25.70 11.72
CA LEU A 221 9.43 24.75 10.77
C LEU A 221 9.70 23.41 11.49
N ALA A 222 9.16 22.32 10.94
CA ALA A 222 9.48 20.96 11.34
C ALA A 222 10.92 20.59 10.96
N THR A 223 11.45 21.27 9.94
CA THR A 223 12.83 21.11 9.50
C THR A 223 13.42 22.42 9.00
N SER A 224 14.67 22.71 9.39
CA SER A 224 15.43 23.87 8.90
C SER A 224 16.16 23.59 7.59
N TYR A 225 16.13 22.35 7.06
CA TYR A 225 16.93 21.97 5.88
C TYR A 225 16.53 22.71 4.60
N PHE A 226 15.28 23.17 4.51
CA PHE A 226 14.78 23.93 3.36
C PHE A 226 14.83 25.45 3.56
N ASP A 227 15.14 25.92 4.78
CA ASP A 227 15.04 27.33 5.21
C ASP A 227 16.09 28.24 4.52
N TYR A 228 17.31 27.72 4.34
CA TYR A 228 18.43 28.50 3.79
C TYR A 228 18.55 28.43 2.26
N ARG A 229 17.77 27.57 1.59
CA ARG A 229 17.84 27.36 0.13
C ARG A 229 16.71 28.04 -0.65
N SER A 230 15.68 28.53 0.05
CA SER A 230 14.50 29.23 -0.46
C SER A 230 14.71 30.74 -0.71
N ALA A 231 15.95 31.23 -0.77
CA ALA A 231 16.25 32.65 -1.07
C ALA A 231 16.01 33.02 -2.55
N ARG A 232 15.07 32.36 -3.24
CA ARG A 232 14.67 32.71 -4.61
C ARG A 232 13.39 33.54 -4.57
N SER A 233 13.32 34.56 -5.40
CA SER A 233 12.18 35.49 -5.46
C SER A 233 10.84 34.81 -5.80
N TRP A 234 10.87 33.64 -6.42
CA TRP A 234 9.68 32.88 -6.81
C TRP A 234 9.31 31.76 -5.85
N SER A 235 10.19 31.37 -4.91
CA SER A 235 9.89 30.26 -4.00
C SER A 235 8.98 30.74 -2.87
N PRO A 236 8.01 29.92 -2.44
CA PRO A 236 7.20 30.24 -1.27
C PRO A 236 8.06 30.40 -0.02
N GLY A 237 7.54 31.15 0.96
CA GLY A 237 8.16 31.19 2.30
C GLY A 237 8.25 29.77 2.90
N PRO A 238 9.32 29.43 3.66
CA PRO A 238 9.57 28.08 4.17
C PRO A 238 8.38 27.44 4.90
N LEU A 239 7.69 28.23 5.74
CA LEU A 239 6.52 27.75 6.47
C LEU A 239 5.34 27.47 5.54
N HIS A 240 5.14 28.28 4.49
CA HIS A 240 4.09 28.04 3.51
C HIS A 240 4.39 26.80 2.67
N ASP A 241 5.65 26.61 2.25
CA ASP A 241 6.10 25.42 1.53
C ASP A 241 5.86 24.14 2.34
N GLN A 242 6.24 24.14 3.63
CA GLN A 242 5.95 23.06 4.55
C GLN A 242 4.45 22.75 4.67
N ARG A 243 3.61 23.78 4.72
CA ARG A 243 2.17 23.60 4.77
C ARG A 243 1.63 22.97 3.48
N ILE A 244 2.19 23.30 2.32
CA ILE A 244 1.83 22.64 1.06
C ILE A 244 2.29 21.18 1.09
N ALA A 245 3.52 20.91 1.53
CA ALA A 245 4.04 19.57 1.70
C ALA A 245 3.13 18.70 2.59
N GLY A 246 2.69 19.23 3.74
CA GLY A 246 1.77 18.53 4.65
C GLY A 246 0.41 18.25 4.02
N ALA A 247 -0.12 19.20 3.25
CA ALA A 247 -1.37 19.01 2.52
C ALA A 247 -1.24 17.93 1.43
N ILE A 248 -0.14 17.91 0.68
CA ILE A 248 0.12 16.87 -0.33
C ILE A 248 0.22 15.50 0.34
N LEU A 249 1.00 15.39 1.42
CA LEU A 249 1.17 14.15 2.17
C LEU A 249 -0.18 13.60 2.64
N TRP A 250 -0.98 14.45 3.28
CA TRP A 250 -2.30 14.04 3.76
C TRP A 250 -3.27 13.68 2.61
N CYS A 251 -3.46 14.56 1.63
CA CYS A 251 -4.46 14.34 0.58
C CYS A 251 -4.14 13.12 -0.30
N VAL A 252 -2.87 12.84 -0.57
CA VAL A 252 -2.49 11.67 -1.39
C VAL A 252 -2.84 10.36 -0.67
N SER A 253 -2.60 10.26 0.64
CA SER A 253 -2.99 9.09 1.43
C SER A 253 -4.51 8.88 1.39
N GLU A 254 -5.29 9.92 1.68
CA GLU A 254 -6.77 9.84 1.68
C GLU A 254 -7.36 9.43 0.32
N ILE A 255 -6.77 9.90 -0.79
CA ILE A 255 -7.19 9.54 -2.15
C ILE A 255 -7.02 8.04 -2.42
N ILE A 256 -6.05 7.39 -1.77
CA ILE A 256 -5.75 5.97 -1.96
C ILE A 256 -6.52 5.12 -0.95
N ASP A 257 -6.50 5.53 0.32
CA ASP A 257 -6.98 4.71 1.43
C ASP A 257 -8.51 4.68 1.50
N LEU A 258 -9.20 5.80 1.27
CA LEU A 258 -10.67 5.83 1.34
C LEU A 258 -11.33 4.89 0.31
N PRO A 259 -10.92 4.87 -0.99
CA PRO A 259 -11.43 3.89 -1.93
C PRO A 259 -11.08 2.45 -1.55
N PHE A 260 -9.86 2.22 -1.05
CA PHE A 260 -9.44 0.89 -0.61
C PHE A 260 -10.31 0.38 0.55
N LEU A 261 -10.50 1.20 1.58
CA LEU A 261 -11.30 0.89 2.75
C LEU A 261 -12.76 0.63 2.35
N LEU A 262 -13.30 1.41 1.41
CA LEU A 262 -14.64 1.19 0.86
C LEU A 262 -14.76 -0.17 0.15
N ILE A 263 -13.75 -0.56 -0.61
CA ILE A 263 -13.71 -1.88 -1.28
C ILE A 263 -13.66 -3.01 -0.24
N VAL A 264 -12.79 -2.88 0.78
CA VAL A 264 -12.67 -3.88 1.85
C VAL A 264 -13.96 -3.97 2.66
N PHE A 265 -14.59 -2.85 2.97
CA PHE A 265 -15.89 -2.80 3.66
C PHE A 265 -16.97 -3.54 2.85
N ARG A 266 -17.05 -3.31 1.54
CA ARG A 266 -17.98 -4.04 0.66
C ARG A 266 -17.68 -5.53 0.59
N ARG A 267 -16.40 -5.91 0.63
CA ARG A 267 -15.98 -7.32 0.70
C ARG A 267 -16.38 -7.95 2.04
N TRP A 268 -16.26 -7.21 3.14
CA TRP A 268 -16.64 -7.66 4.46
C TRP A 268 -18.14 -7.94 4.53
N LEU A 269 -19.00 -7.01 4.06
CA LEU A 269 -20.44 -7.22 4.01
C LEU A 269 -20.85 -8.47 3.23
N ARG A 270 -20.16 -8.77 2.12
CA ARG A 270 -20.41 -9.98 1.32
C ARG A 270 -19.89 -11.25 1.99
N ALA A 271 -18.77 -11.17 2.72
CA ALA A 271 -18.24 -12.32 3.46
C ALA A 271 -19.13 -12.64 4.66
N ASP A 272 -19.56 -11.62 5.40
CA ASP A 272 -20.44 -11.73 6.56
C ASP A 272 -21.79 -12.36 6.20
N ALA A 273 -22.43 -11.90 5.11
CA ALA A 273 -23.68 -12.48 4.64
C ALA A 273 -23.55 -13.97 4.22
N ARG A 274 -22.39 -14.37 3.67
CA ARG A 274 -22.11 -15.76 3.30
C ARG A 274 -21.89 -16.64 4.52
N ASP A 275 -21.09 -16.16 5.46
CA ASP A 275 -20.79 -16.88 6.70
C ASP A 275 -22.06 -17.03 7.55
N ALA A 276 -22.92 -16.00 7.63
CA ALA A 276 -24.21 -16.06 8.29
C ALA A 276 -25.13 -17.13 7.64
N ALA A 277 -25.27 -17.13 6.31
CA ALA A 277 -26.09 -18.12 5.61
C ALA A 277 -25.57 -19.57 5.81
N ALA A 278 -24.25 -19.75 5.89
CA ALA A 278 -23.67 -21.07 6.17
C ALA A 278 -23.96 -21.54 7.60
N ILE A 279 -23.87 -20.63 8.59
CA ILE A 279 -24.24 -20.93 9.98
C ILE A 279 -25.73 -21.27 10.08
N ASP A 280 -26.60 -20.46 9.46
CA ASP A 280 -28.04 -20.69 9.45
C ASP A 280 -28.38 -22.06 8.84
N ALA A 281 -27.75 -22.45 7.73
CA ALA A 281 -27.97 -23.75 7.10
C ALA A 281 -27.56 -24.93 7.99
N VAL A 282 -26.46 -24.81 8.74
CA VAL A 282 -26.03 -25.83 9.71
C VAL A 282 -27.03 -25.93 10.86
N LEU A 283 -27.44 -24.79 11.41
CA LEU A 283 -28.41 -24.73 12.52
C LEU A 283 -29.77 -25.31 12.10
N ASP A 284 -30.23 -25.03 10.88
CA ASP A 284 -31.46 -25.59 10.34
C ASP A 284 -31.35 -27.11 10.13
N ALA A 285 -30.22 -27.61 9.61
CA ALA A 285 -29.99 -29.04 9.46
C ALA A 285 -29.96 -29.77 10.82
N GLU A 286 -29.31 -29.20 11.84
CA GLU A 286 -29.33 -29.73 13.20
C GLU A 286 -30.73 -29.70 13.83
N ARG A 287 -31.51 -28.66 13.56
CA ARG A 287 -32.90 -28.54 14.00
C ARG A 287 -33.76 -29.65 13.38
N ILE A 288 -33.64 -29.87 12.06
CA ILE A 288 -34.33 -30.95 11.35
C ILE A 288 -33.91 -32.31 11.92
N ALA A 289 -32.61 -32.57 12.10
CA ALA A 289 -32.12 -33.82 12.68
C ALA A 289 -32.68 -34.07 14.11
N ARG A 290 -32.69 -33.04 14.97
CA ARG A 290 -33.29 -33.12 16.32
C ARG A 290 -34.80 -33.39 16.30
N SER A 291 -35.54 -32.76 15.39
CA SER A 291 -36.98 -33.01 15.23
C SER A 291 -37.28 -34.44 14.78
N SER A 292 -36.48 -35.00 13.87
CA SER A 292 -36.65 -36.38 13.37
C SER A 292 -36.42 -37.44 14.47
N LEU A 293 -35.56 -37.16 15.44
CA LEU A 293 -35.32 -38.02 16.60
C LEU A 293 -36.45 -37.95 17.65
N HIS A 294 -37.17 -36.82 17.74
CA HIS A 294 -38.27 -36.63 18.69
C HIS A 294 -39.62 -37.16 18.21
N ASP A 295 -39.80 -37.41 16.91
CA ASP A 295 -41.03 -37.99 16.35
C ASP A 295 -41.24 -39.46 16.81
N HIS A 296 -40.24 -40.08 17.46
CA HIS A 296 -40.31 -41.42 18.07
C HIS A 296 -40.52 -41.41 19.60
N GLY A 297 -40.71 -40.24 20.24
CA GLY A 297 -40.97 -40.13 21.69
C GLY A 297 -41.57 -38.76 22.06
N GLY A 298 -42.88 -38.73 22.35
CA GLY A 298 -43.74 -37.53 22.43
C GLY A 298 -43.43 -36.47 23.49
N GLN A 299 -42.30 -35.76 23.37
CA GLN A 299 -41.98 -34.54 24.13
C GLN A 299 -41.38 -33.46 23.19
N ALA A 300 -42.17 -32.99 22.22
CA ALA A 300 -41.65 -32.25 21.07
C ALA A 300 -41.62 -30.70 21.14
N ALA A 301 -41.63 -30.02 22.29
CA ALA A 301 -41.86 -28.55 22.28
C ALA A 301 -40.97 -27.67 23.18
N GLN A 302 -39.99 -28.21 23.91
CA GLN A 302 -39.32 -27.43 24.96
C GLN A 302 -37.96 -26.81 24.57
N ALA A 303 -37.35 -27.24 23.45
CA ALA A 303 -35.96 -26.91 23.14
C ALA A 303 -35.72 -25.62 22.34
N ASP A 304 -36.76 -25.02 21.74
CA ASP A 304 -36.63 -23.83 20.87
C ASP A 304 -37.26 -22.56 21.47
N VAL A 305 -37.64 -22.63 22.75
CA VAL A 305 -38.11 -21.45 23.47
C VAL A 305 -36.86 -20.65 23.89
N PRO A 306 -36.77 -19.35 23.56
CA PRO A 306 -35.69 -18.52 24.06
C PRO A 306 -35.47 -18.70 25.56
N TRP A 307 -34.21 -18.85 25.99
CA TRP A 307 -33.87 -19.26 27.36
C TRP A 307 -34.53 -18.38 28.44
N TRP A 308 -34.78 -17.10 28.14
CA TRP A 308 -35.42 -16.13 29.03
C TRP A 308 -36.92 -16.37 29.23
N LEU A 309 -37.59 -17.12 28.35
CA LEU A 309 -38.97 -17.56 28.55
C LEU A 309 -39.04 -18.85 29.38
N THR A 310 -37.98 -19.66 29.36
CA THR A 310 -37.85 -20.85 30.22
C THR A 310 -37.33 -20.53 31.62
N ASP A 311 -36.63 -19.41 31.81
CA ASP A 311 -36.16 -18.94 33.12
C ASP A 311 -37.35 -18.41 33.98
N PRO A 312 -37.62 -19.01 35.16
CA PRO A 312 -38.73 -18.59 36.03
C PRO A 312 -38.60 -17.13 36.49
N THR A 313 -37.38 -16.63 36.69
CA THR A 313 -37.09 -15.28 37.17
C THR A 313 -37.47 -14.22 36.14
N MET A 314 -37.15 -14.46 34.87
CA MET A 314 -37.51 -13.59 33.75
C MET A 314 -39.01 -13.65 33.45
N ARG A 315 -39.60 -14.85 33.50
CA ARG A 315 -41.03 -15.07 33.24
C ARG A 315 -41.92 -14.30 34.23
N ASP A 316 -41.51 -14.26 35.50
CA ASP A 316 -42.20 -13.50 36.54
C ASP A 316 -42.09 -11.99 36.35
N ARG A 317 -40.96 -11.48 35.85
CA ARG A 317 -40.79 -10.04 35.54
C ARG A 317 -41.70 -9.60 34.40
N LEU A 318 -41.79 -10.39 33.32
CA LEU A 318 -42.65 -10.12 32.18
C LEU A 318 -44.14 -10.11 32.56
N ARG A 319 -44.54 -10.96 33.52
CA ARG A 319 -45.93 -11.02 34.02
C ARG A 319 -46.33 -9.83 34.89
N ARG A 320 -45.39 -9.20 35.59
CA ARG A 320 -45.66 -8.04 36.46
C ARG A 320 -45.73 -6.70 35.72
N GLY A 321 -45.34 -6.66 34.44
CA GLY A 321 -45.33 -5.46 33.60
C GLY A 321 -46.49 -5.33 32.61
N ARG A 322 -47.50 -6.21 32.70
CA ARG A 322 -48.79 -6.10 31.99
C ARG A 322 -49.89 -5.79 33.00
#